data_AF-A0A239BDQ2-F1
#
_entry.id   AF-A0A239BDQ2-F1
#
_cell.length_a   1.000
_cell.length_b   1.000
_cell.length_c   1.000
_cell.angle_alpha   90.00
_cell.angle_beta   90.00
_cell.angle_gamma   90.00
#
_symmetry.space_group_name_H-M   'P 1'
#
loop_
_entity.id
_entity.type
_entity.pdbx_description
1 polymer ?
#
loop_
_entity_poly.entity_id
_entity_poly.type
_entity_poly.pdbx_seq_one_letter_code
_entity_poly.pdbx_strand_id
1 'polypeptide(L)'
;MIPLDLTKPAVKLALGLGGALAVLLLCLACAWGGYRYGHATAKAGGDKALAELRQTQADANRLASDTARRIVDAEIIRRDQLAEDLATARATIAAQGRAITNQRIAHASQSVAVADGRCTFGHEWVGLYNEAWGFGHGDPAGAASAPGPDGEAGSLPAAQAGEFQQGGVTPEDVLAVNRDNARICRDTTAKYLALREWALGLPRTTDDQEARP
;
A
#
# COMPACT_ATOMS: atom_id res chain seq x y z
N MET A 1 97.70 28.82 -4.11
CA MET A 1 97.28 28.82 -2.70
C MET A 1 97.45 30.23 -2.16
N ILE A 2 96.38 31.01 -2.09
CA ILE A 2 96.41 32.37 -1.53
C ILE A 2 96.37 32.22 0.01
N PRO A 3 97.34 32.74 0.76
CA PRO A 3 97.34 32.61 2.22
C PRO A 3 96.18 33.43 2.80
N LEU A 4 95.28 32.75 3.50
CA LEU A 4 94.20 33.40 4.25
C LEU A 4 94.83 34.16 5.42
N ASP A 5 94.87 35.49 5.35
CA ASP A 5 95.42 36.32 6.41
C ASP A 5 94.41 36.47 7.56
N LEU A 6 94.56 35.63 8.58
CA LEU A 6 93.67 35.48 9.73
C LEU A 6 93.68 36.68 10.71
N THR A 7 94.50 37.70 10.46
CA THR A 7 94.60 38.89 11.32
C THR A 7 93.60 39.99 10.96
N LYS A 8 92.98 39.94 9.78
CA LYS A 8 92.00 40.93 9.34
C LYS A 8 90.65 40.74 10.04
N PRO A 9 90.07 41.78 10.66
CA PRO A 9 88.82 41.69 11.42
C PRO A 9 87.65 41.18 10.57
N ALA A 10 87.64 41.51 9.27
CA ALA A 10 86.64 41.02 8.31
C ALA A 10 86.68 39.50 8.09
N VAL A 11 87.87 38.87 8.13
CA VAL A 11 88.03 37.42 7.93
C VAL A 11 87.54 36.65 9.17
N LYS A 12 87.78 37.18 10.38
CA LYS A 12 87.26 36.60 11.63
C LYS A 12 85.74 36.71 11.75
N LEU A 13 85.17 37.85 11.37
CA LEU A 13 83.71 38.05 11.30
C LEU A 13 83.07 37.09 10.29
N ALA A 14 83.64 36.92 9.10
CA ALA A 14 83.13 36.00 8.09
C ALA A 14 83.14 34.53 8.55
N LEU A 15 84.21 34.10 9.23
CA LEU A 15 84.31 32.75 9.80
C LEU A 15 83.32 32.52 10.96
N GLY A 16 83.14 33.49 11.85
CA GLY A 16 82.16 33.42 12.95
C GLY A 16 80.71 33.36 12.45
N LEU A 17 80.39 34.18 11.45
CA LEU A 17 79.05 34.24 10.84
C LEU A 17 78.76 32.98 10.00
N GLY A 18 79.76 32.44 9.31
CA GLY A 18 79.67 31.16 8.60
C GLY A 18 79.45 29.98 9.54
N GLY A 19 80.15 29.94 10.68
CA GLY A 19 79.95 28.92 11.71
C GLY A 19 78.55 28.98 12.35
N ALA A 20 78.08 30.19 12.70
CA ALA A 20 76.73 30.38 13.24
C ALA A 20 75.63 29.98 12.25
N LEU A 21 75.82 30.30 10.96
CA LEU A 21 74.89 29.92 9.90
C LEU A 21 74.88 28.40 9.67
N ALA A 22 76.04 27.73 9.73
CA ALA A 22 76.12 26.28 9.66
C ALA A 22 75.38 25.59 10.82
N VAL A 23 75.51 26.11 12.04
CA VAL A 23 74.79 25.60 13.22
C VAL A 23 73.27 25.83 13.07
N LEU A 24 72.85 27.01 12.61
CA LEU A 24 71.44 27.31 12.35
C LEU A 24 70.85 26.34 11.32
N LEU A 25 71.56 26.10 10.21
CA LEU A 25 71.13 25.17 9.17
C LEU A 25 71.05 23.73 9.68
N LEU A 26 71.98 23.31 10.54
CA LEU A 26 71.92 22.00 11.19
C LEU A 26 70.70 21.87 12.11
N CYS A 27 70.43 22.88 12.95
CA CYS A 27 69.25 22.90 13.81
C CYS A 27 67.95 22.86 13.00
N LEU A 28 67.86 23.60 11.90
CA LEU A 28 66.72 23.58 10.98
C LEU A 28 66.55 22.22 10.31
N ALA A 29 67.65 21.59 9.86
CA ALA A 29 67.60 20.25 9.25
C ALA A 29 67.13 19.19 10.25
N CYS A 30 67.61 19.23 11.50
CA CYS A 30 67.16 18.35 12.57
C CYS A 30 65.68 18.57 12.92
N ALA A 31 65.25 19.83 13.06
CA ALA A 31 63.85 20.18 13.34
C ALA A 31 62.92 19.73 12.20
N TRP A 32 63.34 19.90 10.94
CA TRP A 32 62.59 19.46 9.78
C TRP A 32 62.45 17.94 9.70
N GLY A 33 63.55 17.20 9.96
CA GLY A 33 63.53 15.74 10.02
C GLY A 33 62.58 15.22 11.09
N GLY A 34 62.65 15.78 12.31
CA GLY A 34 61.76 15.45 13.41
C GLY A 34 60.29 15.78 13.12
N TYR A 35 60.01 16.94 12.54
CA TYR A 35 58.65 17.36 12.16
C TYR A 35 58.06 16.41 11.11
N ARG A 36 58.79 16.07 10.05
CA ARG A 36 58.31 15.17 9.01
C ARG A 36 58.06 13.76 9.53
N TYR A 37 58.96 13.25 10.37
CA TYR A 37 58.78 11.95 10.99
C TYR A 37 57.54 11.95 11.88
N GLY A 38 57.44 12.88 12.85
CA GLY A 38 56.29 12.97 13.75
C GLY A 38 54.96 13.18 13.04
N HIS A 39 54.91 14.02 12.01
CA HIS A 39 53.71 14.23 11.20
C HIS A 39 53.31 12.96 10.44
N ALA A 40 54.27 12.21 9.89
CA ALA A 40 54.00 10.95 9.20
C ALA A 40 53.44 9.89 10.17
N THR A 41 54.03 9.75 11.36
CA THR A 41 53.54 8.80 12.37
C THR A 41 52.16 9.18 12.89
N ALA A 42 51.93 10.46 13.16
CA ALA A 42 50.62 10.97 13.60
C ALA A 42 49.54 10.75 12.53
N LYS A 43 49.87 11.02 11.25
CA LYS A 43 48.96 10.76 10.13
C LYS A 43 48.65 9.28 9.98
N ALA A 44 49.65 8.41 10.02
CA ALA A 44 49.44 6.95 9.95
C ALA A 44 48.57 6.43 11.10
N GLY A 45 48.78 6.93 12.32
CA GLY A 45 47.94 6.59 13.48
C GLY A 45 46.50 7.07 13.32
N GLY A 46 46.30 8.30 12.85
CA GLY A 46 44.98 8.86 12.57
C GLY A 46 44.25 8.12 11.44
N ASP A 47 44.93 7.81 10.34
CA ASP A 47 44.36 7.07 9.22
C ASP A 47 43.93 5.66 9.64
N LYS A 48 44.72 4.99 10.49
CA LYS A 48 44.37 3.69 11.07
C LYS A 48 43.14 3.78 11.97
N ALA A 49 43.11 4.71 12.91
CA ALA A 49 41.96 4.90 13.80
C ALA A 49 40.67 5.23 13.03
N LEU A 50 40.79 6.03 11.97
CA LEU A 50 39.67 6.36 11.09
C LEU A 50 39.20 5.17 10.26
N ALA A 51 40.12 4.31 9.80
CA ALA A 51 39.77 3.08 9.10
C ALA A 51 39.04 2.10 10.03
N GLU A 52 39.53 1.91 11.26
CA GLU A 52 38.88 1.07 12.27
C GLU A 52 37.47 1.58 12.61
N LEU A 53 37.31 2.90 12.83
CA LEU A 53 36.01 3.50 13.10
C LEU A 53 35.02 3.30 11.95
N ARG A 54 35.47 3.51 10.70
CA ARG A 54 34.64 3.28 9.51
C ARG A 54 34.25 1.81 9.38
N GLN A 55 35.14 0.89 9.69
CA GLN A 55 34.87 -0.54 9.66
C GLN A 55 33.83 -0.91 10.72
N THR A 56 33.99 -0.46 11.98
CA THR A 56 33.00 -0.69 13.04
C THR A 56 31.63 -0.11 12.68
N GLN A 57 31.60 1.09 12.08
CA GLN A 57 30.35 1.69 11.63
C GLN A 57 29.71 0.90 10.49
N ALA A 58 30.51 0.41 9.52
CA ALA A 58 30.00 -0.42 8.43
C ALA A 58 29.45 -1.76 8.94
N ASP A 59 30.10 -2.38 9.92
CA ASP A 59 29.65 -3.62 10.55
C ASP A 59 28.37 -3.41 11.36
N ALA A 60 28.30 -2.33 12.14
CA ALA A 60 27.09 -1.96 12.87
C ALA A 60 25.91 -1.67 11.92
N ASN A 61 26.15 -0.95 10.82
CA ASN A 61 25.14 -0.67 9.80
C ASN A 61 24.66 -1.95 9.10
N ARG A 62 25.57 -2.90 8.83
CA ARG A 62 25.22 -4.19 8.22
C ARG A 62 24.31 -4.99 9.16
N LEU A 63 24.70 -5.11 10.43
CA LEU A 63 23.89 -5.81 11.44
C LEU A 63 22.51 -5.17 11.59
N ALA A 64 22.45 -3.83 11.70
CA ALA A 64 21.18 -3.11 11.80
C ALA A 64 20.29 -3.34 10.57
N SER A 65 20.87 -3.31 9.36
CA SER A 65 20.16 -3.56 8.11
C SER A 65 19.63 -5.00 8.02
N ASP A 66 20.44 -5.98 8.41
CA ASP A 66 20.05 -7.39 8.40
C ASP A 66 18.95 -7.67 9.43
N THR A 67 19.02 -7.08 10.62
CA THR A 67 17.95 -7.16 11.63
C THR A 67 16.67 -6.52 11.12
N ALA A 68 16.74 -5.33 10.51
CA ALA A 68 15.58 -4.66 9.95
C ALA A 68 14.92 -5.49 8.85
N ARG A 69 15.70 -6.11 7.96
CA ARG A 69 15.19 -7.03 6.93
C ARG A 69 14.46 -8.21 7.53
N ARG A 70 15.05 -8.88 8.53
CA ARG A 70 14.41 -10.02 9.20
C ARG A 70 13.08 -9.66 9.86
N ILE A 71 12.98 -8.47 10.46
CA ILE A 71 11.73 -7.98 11.05
C ILE A 71 10.67 -7.78 9.96
N VAL A 72 11.04 -7.15 8.85
CA VAL A 72 10.14 -6.95 7.71
C VAL A 72 9.69 -8.28 7.11
N ASP A 73 10.61 -9.22 6.89
CA ASP A 73 10.30 -10.55 6.33
C ASP A 73 9.35 -11.33 7.25
N ALA A 74 9.59 -11.28 8.58
CA ALA A 74 8.71 -11.92 9.55
C ALA A 74 7.31 -11.30 9.56
N GLU A 75 7.20 -9.98 9.41
CA GLU A 75 5.91 -9.29 9.35
C GLU A 75 5.17 -9.59 8.04
N ILE A 76 5.87 -9.69 6.91
CA ILE A 76 5.27 -10.10 5.63
C ILE A 76 4.68 -11.50 5.75
N ILE A 77 5.44 -12.47 6.29
CA ILE A 77 4.96 -13.84 6.50
C ILE A 77 3.71 -13.84 7.39
N ARG A 78 3.74 -13.10 8.49
CA ARG A 78 2.61 -12.98 9.40
C ARG A 78 1.37 -12.37 8.73
N ARG A 79 1.57 -11.31 7.95
CA ARG A 79 0.48 -10.64 7.23
C ARG A 79 -0.13 -11.57 6.18
N ASP A 80 0.70 -12.32 5.46
CA ASP A 80 0.23 -13.23 4.42
C ASP A 80 -0.56 -14.40 5.03
N GLN A 81 -0.11 -14.95 6.17
CA GLN A 81 -0.88 -15.92 6.95
C GLN A 81 -2.24 -15.37 7.40
N LEU A 82 -2.26 -14.14 7.94
CA LEU A 82 -3.51 -13.50 8.36
C LEU A 82 -4.47 -13.28 7.19
N ALA A 83 -3.95 -12.93 6.01
CA ALA A 83 -4.75 -12.76 4.81
C ALA A 83 -5.36 -14.08 4.33
N GLU A 84 -4.61 -15.19 4.41
CA GLU A 84 -5.10 -16.53 4.10
C GLU A 84 -6.17 -16.99 5.08
N ASP A 85 -5.95 -16.80 6.38
CA ASP A 85 -6.92 -17.12 7.43
C ASP A 85 -8.23 -16.34 7.23
N LEU A 86 -8.12 -15.05 6.92
CA LEU A 86 -9.26 -14.20 6.65
C LEU A 86 -10.01 -14.61 5.38
N ALA A 87 -9.29 -14.99 4.31
CA ALA A 87 -9.90 -15.52 3.10
C ALA A 87 -10.66 -16.83 3.37
N THR A 88 -10.07 -17.73 4.14
CA THR A 88 -10.67 -19.01 4.54
C THR A 88 -11.89 -18.81 5.43
N ALA A 89 -11.82 -17.89 6.40
CA ALA A 89 -12.95 -17.53 7.24
C ALA A 89 -14.10 -16.93 6.42
N ARG A 90 -13.81 -16.02 5.48
CA ARG A 90 -14.80 -15.46 4.55
C ARG A 90 -15.46 -16.54 3.70
N ALA A 91 -14.68 -17.48 3.16
CA ALA A 91 -15.21 -18.60 2.39
C ALA A 91 -16.13 -19.49 3.23
N THR A 92 -15.77 -19.73 4.49
CA THR A 92 -16.55 -20.54 5.44
C THR A 92 -17.87 -19.86 5.80
N ILE A 93 -17.84 -18.57 6.16
CA ILE A 93 -19.04 -17.77 6.46
C ILE A 93 -19.95 -17.72 5.23
N ALA A 94 -19.39 -17.52 4.03
CA ALA A 94 -20.18 -17.54 2.80
C ALA A 94 -20.81 -18.92 2.54
N ALA A 95 -20.10 -20.01 2.80
CA ALA A 95 -20.64 -21.37 2.66
C ALA A 95 -21.77 -21.65 3.67
N GLN A 96 -21.58 -21.27 4.94
CA GLN A 96 -22.60 -21.39 5.98
C GLN A 96 -23.83 -20.53 5.66
N GLY A 97 -23.63 -19.28 5.23
CA GLY A 97 -24.71 -18.39 4.80
C GLY A 97 -25.51 -18.97 3.64
N ARG A 98 -24.85 -19.58 2.64
CA ARG A 98 -25.52 -20.31 1.56
C ARG A 98 -26.32 -21.51 2.08
N ALA A 99 -25.77 -22.30 3.00
CA ALA A 99 -26.47 -23.45 3.57
C ALA A 99 -27.76 -23.05 4.31
N ILE A 100 -27.68 -22.01 5.16
CA ILE A 100 -28.85 -21.46 5.88
C ILE A 100 -29.88 -20.91 4.89
N THR A 101 -29.44 -20.14 3.90
CA THR A 101 -30.34 -19.58 2.88
C THR A 101 -31.05 -20.68 2.10
N ASN A 102 -30.33 -21.73 1.69
CA ASN A 102 -30.90 -22.87 0.99
C ASN A 102 -31.91 -23.64 1.85
N GLN A 103 -31.66 -23.77 3.16
CA GLN A 103 -32.62 -24.36 4.09
C GLN A 103 -33.91 -23.53 4.20
N ARG A 104 -33.79 -22.20 4.31
CA ARG A 104 -34.95 -21.28 4.32
C ARG A 104 -35.76 -21.38 3.02
N ILE A 105 -35.08 -21.41 1.87
CA ILE A 105 -35.71 -21.59 0.56
C ILE A 105 -36.43 -22.93 0.48
N ALA A 106 -35.80 -24.01 0.92
CA ALA A 106 -36.40 -25.34 0.91
C ALA A 106 -37.65 -25.40 1.81
N HIS A 107 -37.61 -24.79 2.99
CA HIS A 107 -38.76 -24.66 3.88
C HIS A 107 -39.89 -23.86 3.23
N ALA A 108 -39.60 -22.65 2.75
CA ALA A 108 -40.62 -21.80 2.13
C ALA A 108 -41.23 -22.44 0.87
N SER A 109 -40.45 -23.22 0.11
CA SER A 109 -40.94 -23.93 -1.07
C SER A 109 -41.92 -25.06 -0.75
N GLN A 110 -42.00 -25.53 0.52
CA GLN A 110 -43.03 -26.47 0.96
C GLN A 110 -44.40 -25.81 1.12
N SER A 111 -44.45 -24.47 1.25
CA SER A 111 -45.68 -23.69 1.41
C SER A 111 -46.34 -23.29 0.08
N VAL A 112 -45.89 -23.87 -1.03
CA VAL A 112 -46.50 -23.66 -2.34
C VAL A 112 -47.82 -24.43 -2.39
N ALA A 113 -48.93 -23.69 -2.46
CA ALA A 113 -50.26 -24.26 -2.51
C ALA A 113 -50.76 -24.35 -3.96
N VAL A 114 -51.40 -25.47 -4.29
CA VAL A 114 -52.23 -25.59 -5.49
C VAL A 114 -53.67 -25.42 -5.04
N ALA A 115 -54.23 -24.23 -5.25
CA ALA A 115 -55.64 -23.94 -5.01
C ALA A 115 -56.31 -23.73 -6.37
N ASP A 116 -57.48 -24.34 -6.59
CA ASP A 116 -58.26 -24.21 -7.83
C ASP A 116 -57.48 -24.53 -9.14
N GLY A 117 -56.51 -25.45 -9.05
CA GLY A 117 -55.65 -25.83 -10.18
C GLY A 117 -54.58 -24.79 -10.54
N ARG A 118 -54.41 -23.74 -9.73
CA ARG A 118 -53.39 -22.69 -9.90
C ARG A 118 -52.31 -22.81 -8.82
N CYS A 119 -51.06 -22.69 -9.24
CA CYS A 119 -49.91 -22.64 -8.33
C CYS A 119 -49.83 -21.24 -7.69
N THR A 120 -49.71 -21.19 -6.37
CA THR A 120 -49.60 -19.93 -5.62
C THR A 120 -48.47 -20.03 -4.59
N PHE A 121 -47.65 -18.98 -4.49
CA PHE A 121 -46.57 -18.85 -3.53
C PHE A 121 -47.07 -18.14 -2.27
N GLY A 122 -46.82 -18.75 -1.10
CA GLY A 122 -47.15 -18.20 0.20
C GLY A 122 -46.27 -17.03 0.63
N HIS A 123 -46.68 -16.34 1.70
CA HIS A 123 -46.01 -15.12 2.18
C HIS A 123 -44.53 -15.32 2.54
N GLU A 124 -44.14 -16.47 3.11
CA GLU A 124 -42.73 -16.74 3.45
C GLU A 124 -41.86 -16.81 2.19
N TRP A 125 -42.36 -17.46 1.14
CA TRP A 125 -41.65 -17.57 -0.13
C TRP A 125 -41.48 -16.20 -0.79
N VAL A 126 -42.56 -15.41 -0.80
CA VAL A 126 -42.55 -14.04 -1.35
C VAL A 126 -41.63 -13.13 -0.54
N GLY A 127 -41.61 -13.27 0.78
CA GLY A 127 -40.68 -12.57 1.66
C GLY A 127 -39.22 -12.87 1.32
N LEU A 128 -38.86 -14.15 1.14
CA LEU A 128 -37.50 -14.54 0.71
C LEU A 128 -37.16 -14.06 -0.71
N TYR A 129 -38.12 -14.08 -1.63
CA TYR A 129 -37.96 -13.54 -2.97
C TYR A 129 -37.63 -12.04 -2.92
N ASN A 130 -38.40 -11.27 -2.15
CA ASN A 130 -38.18 -9.83 -1.98
C ASN A 130 -36.85 -9.52 -1.27
N GLU A 131 -36.47 -10.32 -0.26
CA GLU A 131 -35.17 -10.23 0.41
C GLU A 131 -34.02 -10.43 -0.59
N ALA A 132 -34.13 -11.38 -1.53
CA ALA A 132 -33.14 -11.62 -2.57
C ALA A 132 -33.00 -10.44 -3.56
N TRP A 133 -34.06 -9.66 -3.74
CA TRP A 133 -34.04 -8.42 -4.53
C TRP A 133 -33.59 -7.18 -3.73
N GLY A 134 -33.30 -7.34 -2.43
CA GLY A 134 -32.88 -6.23 -1.56
C GLY A 134 -34.02 -5.37 -1.04
N PHE A 135 -35.29 -5.80 -1.17
CA PHE A 135 -36.45 -5.06 -0.67
C PHE A 135 -36.68 -5.22 0.85
N GLY A 136 -35.77 -5.89 1.56
CA GLY A 136 -35.85 -6.13 3.01
C GLY A 136 -36.89 -7.19 3.39
N HIS A 137 -36.82 -7.68 4.63
CA HIS A 137 -37.92 -8.45 5.21
C HIS A 137 -39.05 -7.44 5.46
N GLY A 138 -40.18 -7.60 4.77
CA GLY A 138 -41.31 -6.68 4.88
C GLY A 138 -41.87 -6.66 6.30
N ASP A 139 -41.28 -5.84 7.16
CA ASP A 139 -41.98 -5.23 8.27
C ASP A 139 -42.79 -4.06 7.67
N PRO A 140 -44.13 -4.07 7.72
CA PRO A 140 -44.95 -2.97 7.20
C PRO A 140 -44.65 -1.61 7.85
N ALA A 141 -43.77 -1.55 8.86
CA ALA A 141 -43.32 -0.34 9.55
C ALA A 141 -41.83 0.07 9.31
N GLY A 142 -41.10 -0.58 8.40
CA GLY A 142 -39.69 -0.27 8.14
C GLY A 142 -39.48 0.96 7.24
N ALA A 143 -38.89 2.04 7.78
CA ALA A 143 -38.57 3.25 7.03
C ALA A 143 -37.75 2.96 5.76
N ALA A 144 -38.21 3.51 4.63
CA ALA A 144 -37.49 3.50 3.37
C ALA A 144 -36.03 3.97 3.57
N SER A 145 -35.09 3.23 2.98
CA SER A 145 -33.67 3.62 2.96
C SER A 145 -33.54 5.04 2.40
N ALA A 146 -32.86 5.92 3.13
CA ALA A 146 -32.66 7.31 2.74
C ALA A 146 -31.90 7.40 1.41
N PRO A 147 -32.31 8.28 0.48
CA PRO A 147 -31.60 8.47 -0.78
C PRO A 147 -30.23 9.10 -0.52
N GLY A 148 -29.20 8.58 -1.21
CA GLY A 148 -27.86 9.17 -1.22
C GLY A 148 -27.84 10.53 -1.91
N PRO A 149 -26.80 11.36 -1.65
CA PRO A 149 -26.78 12.78 -1.98
C PRO A 149 -26.73 13.14 -3.48
N ASP A 150 -26.50 12.16 -4.36
CA ASP A 150 -26.40 12.40 -5.80
C ASP A 150 -27.53 11.68 -6.54
N GLY A 151 -28.40 12.46 -7.16
CA GLY A 151 -29.68 12.06 -7.75
C GLY A 151 -29.63 10.99 -8.86
N GLU A 152 -30.81 10.42 -9.07
CA GLU A 152 -31.19 9.43 -10.09
C GLU A 152 -30.64 8.00 -9.91
N ALA A 153 -30.71 7.45 -8.70
CA ALA A 153 -31.21 6.09 -8.61
C ALA A 153 -32.73 6.20 -8.74
N GLY A 154 -33.29 5.84 -9.89
CA GLY A 154 -34.74 5.73 -10.07
C GLY A 154 -35.28 4.89 -8.92
N SER A 155 -35.90 5.56 -7.94
CA SER A 155 -36.55 4.88 -6.83
C SER A 155 -37.63 4.03 -7.47
N LEU A 156 -37.39 2.71 -7.54
CA LEU A 156 -38.49 1.79 -7.74
C LEU A 156 -39.53 2.16 -6.70
N PRO A 157 -40.80 2.36 -7.08
CA PRO A 157 -41.85 2.60 -6.11
C PRO A 157 -41.67 1.56 -5.02
N ALA A 158 -41.55 2.00 -3.76
CA ALA A 158 -41.74 1.07 -2.65
C ALA A 158 -43.12 0.49 -2.93
N ALA A 159 -43.16 -0.75 -3.43
CA ALA A 159 -44.40 -1.46 -3.62
C ALA A 159 -45.02 -1.41 -2.23
N GLN A 160 -46.07 -0.59 -2.09
CA GLN A 160 -46.81 -0.56 -0.86
C GLN A 160 -47.12 -2.03 -0.59
N ALA A 161 -46.77 -2.51 0.59
CA ALA A 161 -47.27 -3.78 1.11
C ALA A 161 -48.80 -3.68 1.36
N GLY A 162 -49.50 -2.96 0.48
CA GLY A 162 -50.94 -2.83 0.40
C GLY A 162 -51.46 -4.11 -0.21
N GLU A 163 -51.99 -4.94 0.68
CA GLU A 163 -53.04 -5.89 0.36
C GLU A 163 -52.69 -6.87 -0.77
N PHE A 164 -51.83 -7.85 -0.48
CA PHE A 164 -51.89 -9.11 -1.23
C PHE A 164 -53.30 -9.69 -1.02
N GLN A 165 -54.18 -9.48 -2.00
CA GLN A 165 -55.54 -10.01 -2.05
C GLN A 165 -55.49 -11.54 -2.01
N GLN A 166 -55.58 -12.12 -0.80
CA GLN A 166 -56.11 -13.44 -0.42
C GLN A 166 -55.81 -14.68 -1.32
N GLY A 167 -54.84 -14.63 -2.24
CA GLY A 167 -54.66 -15.61 -3.32
C GLY A 167 -53.22 -15.99 -3.62
N GLY A 168 -52.24 -15.53 -2.83
CA GLY A 168 -50.81 -15.80 -3.05
C GLY A 168 -50.23 -15.15 -4.32
N VAL A 169 -48.92 -15.21 -4.49
CA VAL A 169 -48.23 -14.75 -5.72
C VAL A 169 -48.23 -15.88 -6.75
N THR A 170 -48.49 -15.59 -8.02
CA THR A 170 -48.53 -16.62 -9.07
C THR A 170 -47.20 -16.73 -9.83
N PRO A 171 -46.92 -17.86 -10.51
CA PRO A 171 -45.79 -17.97 -11.43
C PRO A 171 -45.76 -16.89 -12.51
N GLU A 172 -46.92 -16.45 -12.99
CA GLU A 172 -47.06 -15.38 -13.97
C GLU A 172 -46.56 -14.03 -13.43
N ASP A 173 -46.87 -13.72 -12.17
CA ASP A 173 -46.38 -12.51 -11.49
C ASP A 173 -44.85 -12.53 -11.37
N VAL A 174 -44.29 -13.66 -10.94
CA VAL A 174 -42.82 -13.85 -10.84
C VAL A 174 -42.15 -13.71 -12.20
N LEU A 175 -42.77 -14.24 -13.26
CA LEU A 175 -42.24 -14.14 -14.62
C LEU A 175 -42.28 -12.70 -15.15
N ALA A 176 -43.35 -11.95 -14.86
CA ALA A 176 -43.47 -10.54 -15.24
C ALA A 176 -42.34 -9.70 -14.62
N VAL A 177 -42.11 -9.85 -13.31
CA VAL A 177 -41.01 -9.15 -12.60
C VAL A 177 -39.65 -9.53 -13.18
N ASN A 178 -39.40 -10.82 -13.40
CA ASN A 178 -38.12 -11.28 -13.97
C ASN A 178 -37.88 -10.74 -15.39
N ARG A 179 -38.92 -10.69 -16.23
CA ARG A 179 -38.83 -10.13 -17.59
C ARG A 179 -38.49 -8.64 -17.56
N ASP A 180 -39.18 -7.89 -16.72
CA ASP A 180 -39.01 -6.44 -16.63
C ASP A 180 -37.63 -6.10 -16.03
N ASN A 181 -37.17 -6.86 -15.03
CA ASN A 181 -35.82 -6.72 -14.52
C ASN A 181 -34.75 -7.09 -15.57
N ALA A 182 -34.94 -8.16 -16.33
CA ALA A 182 -34.01 -8.51 -17.42
C ALA A 182 -33.87 -7.39 -18.45
N ARG A 183 -34.95 -6.63 -18.69
CA ARG A 183 -34.91 -5.42 -19.52
C ARG A 183 -34.06 -4.32 -18.86
N ILE A 184 -34.31 -4.01 -17.59
CA ILE A 184 -33.54 -3.01 -16.83
C ILE A 184 -32.04 -3.36 -16.85
N CYS A 185 -31.66 -4.62 -16.60
CA CYS A 185 -30.27 -5.05 -16.63
C CYS A 185 -29.61 -4.84 -18.01
N ARG A 186 -30.31 -5.13 -19.11
CA ARG A 186 -29.79 -4.88 -20.46
C ARG A 186 -29.62 -3.39 -20.73
N ASP A 187 -30.60 -2.58 -20.36
CA ASP A 187 -30.56 -1.13 -20.56
C ASP A 187 -29.41 -0.50 -19.74
N THR A 188 -29.26 -0.90 -18.49
CA THR A 188 -28.16 -0.47 -17.61
C THR A 188 -26.80 -0.91 -18.14
N THR A 189 -26.68 -2.15 -18.63
CA THR A 189 -25.45 -2.65 -19.26
C THR A 189 -25.08 -1.82 -20.49
N ALA A 190 -26.05 -1.51 -21.35
CA ALA A 190 -25.83 -0.67 -22.53
C ALA A 190 -25.34 0.73 -22.13
N LYS A 191 -25.93 1.34 -21.10
CA LYS A 191 -25.49 2.64 -20.55
C LYS A 191 -24.06 2.58 -20.03
N TYR A 192 -23.70 1.56 -19.24
CA TYR A 192 -22.33 1.42 -18.72
C TYR A 192 -21.30 1.20 -19.83
N LEU A 193 -21.62 0.40 -20.84
CA LEU A 193 -20.74 0.19 -21.99
C LEU A 193 -20.54 1.49 -22.78
N ALA A 194 -21.61 2.25 -23.02
CA ALA A 194 -21.53 3.56 -23.67
C ALA A 194 -20.67 4.55 -22.84
N LEU A 195 -20.84 4.59 -21.52
CA LEU A 195 -20.03 5.42 -20.63
C LEU A 195 -18.55 5.03 -20.67
N ARG A 196 -18.25 3.73 -20.66
CA ARG A 196 -16.89 3.20 -20.76
C ARG A 196 -16.24 3.60 -22.09
N GLU A 197 -16.96 3.46 -23.20
CA GLU A 197 -16.47 3.84 -24.52
C GLU A 197 -16.19 5.35 -24.61
N TRP A 198 -17.11 6.17 -24.10
CA TRP A 198 -16.90 7.62 -23.96
C TRP A 198 -15.64 7.94 -23.15
N ALA A 199 -15.46 7.30 -21.99
CA ALA A 199 -14.30 7.54 -21.13
C ALA A 199 -12.97 7.10 -21.77
N LEU A 200 -12.96 6.03 -22.57
CA LEU A 200 -11.79 5.57 -23.33
C LEU A 200 -11.47 6.47 -24.54
N GLY A 201 -12.48 7.14 -25.09
CA GLY A 201 -12.34 8.10 -26.19
C GLY A 201 -11.85 9.48 -25.76
N LEU A 202 -11.76 9.77 -24.45
CA LEU A 202 -11.19 11.02 -23.97
C LEU A 202 -9.67 11.05 -24.22
N PRO A 203 -9.13 12.10 -24.86
CA PRO A 203 -7.69 12.26 -24.94
C PRO A 203 -7.14 12.33 -23.51
N ARG A 204 -6.19 11.44 -23.19
CA ARG A 204 -5.47 11.54 -21.91
C ARG A 204 -4.79 12.91 -21.89
N THR A 205 -5.10 13.70 -20.87
CA THR A 205 -4.45 14.99 -20.66
C THR A 205 -2.94 14.76 -20.63
N THR A 206 -2.23 15.59 -21.38
CA THR A 206 -0.78 15.59 -21.57
C THR A 206 -0.03 15.96 -20.29
N ASP A 207 -0.21 15.20 -19.22
CA ASP A 207 0.63 15.22 -18.01
C ASP A 207 1.41 13.90 -17.85
N ASP A 208 1.03 12.83 -18.56
CA ASP A 208 1.71 11.52 -18.49
C ASP A 208 2.99 11.42 -19.36
N GLN A 209 3.36 12.46 -20.12
CA GLN A 209 4.57 12.45 -20.96
C GLN A 209 5.80 13.13 -20.35
N GLU A 210 5.69 13.85 -19.23
CA GLU A 210 6.84 14.54 -18.61
C GLU A 210 7.50 13.79 -17.45
N ALA A 211 6.95 12.66 -17.01
CA ALA A 211 7.55 11.83 -15.97
C ALA A 211 8.31 10.63 -16.54
N ARG A 212 9.42 10.88 -17.25
CA ARG A 212 10.44 9.84 -17.47
C ARG A 212 11.84 10.45 -17.26
N PRO A 213 12.47 10.25 -16.09
CA PRO A 213 13.91 10.45 -15.93
C PRO A 213 14.71 9.41 -16.70
#